data_AF-A0A3Q2YRB2-F1
#
_entry.id   AF-A0A3Q2YRB2-F1
#
_cell.length_a   1.000
_cell.length_b   1.000
_cell.length_c   1.000
_cell.angle_alpha   90.00
_cell.angle_beta   90.00
_cell.angle_gamma   90.00
#
_symmetry.space_group_name_H-M   'P 1'
#
loop_
_entity.id
_entity.type
_entity.pdbx_description
1 polymer ?
#
loop_
_entity_poly.entity_id
_entity_poly.type
_entity_poly.pdbx_seq_one_letter_code
_entity_poly.pdbx_strand_id
1 'polypeptide(L)'
;MDVLAVLNLGDLAQAFSKMGMFPVFDVAYYIVSILYLKYEPGSVEVSRKSPVASWLCAMLYCFGSYILADIMLGGSPVDYFQHNSHILLASAIWYLIFYCPLNLFYKCVAFLPVKLVLVALKEVVRTRKIAAGVHHAHHAYHHGYFIMVIVGYVKGSGVALISNFEQLLRGVWRPETNEILNMSFPTKASLYGAILFTMQEAHWLPVSRSMLIIVFTLFMATSKVWMTARHSHSSPFALIESWICHVLFRSPLGGSEEAHHHPPAASAPSSLKSKEELSEGARKRKAKKAE
;
A
#
# COMPACT_ATOMS: atom_id res chain seq x y z
N MET A 1 -23.12 34.77 -2.08
CA MET A 1 -22.08 34.98 -3.10
C MET A 1 -21.08 33.85 -2.95
N ASP A 2 -21.07 32.92 -3.91
CA ASP A 2 -20.32 31.67 -3.84
C ASP A 2 -18.81 31.94 -3.80
N VAL A 3 -18.18 31.70 -2.65
CA VAL A 3 -16.72 31.71 -2.49
C VAL A 3 -16.05 30.74 -3.49
N LEU A 4 -16.78 29.70 -3.90
CA LEU A 4 -16.40 28.73 -4.93
C LEU A 4 -16.40 29.33 -6.36
N ALA A 5 -17.27 30.29 -6.65
CA ALA A 5 -17.34 30.98 -7.93
C ALA A 5 -16.28 32.08 -8.06
N VAL A 6 -15.94 32.76 -6.96
CA VAL A 6 -14.91 33.83 -6.94
C VAL A 6 -13.50 33.29 -7.19
N LEU A 7 -13.24 32.02 -6.89
CA LEU A 7 -11.93 31.37 -7.05
C LEU A 7 -11.78 30.53 -8.33
N ASN A 8 -12.77 30.53 -9.25
CA ASN A 8 -12.79 29.63 -10.43
C ASN A 8 -12.47 28.16 -10.06
N LEU A 9 -12.92 27.73 -8.87
CA LEU A 9 -12.50 26.46 -8.30
C LEU A 9 -13.01 25.27 -9.12
N GLY A 10 -14.15 25.45 -9.81
CA GLY A 10 -14.69 24.49 -10.78
C GLY A 10 -13.77 24.28 -11.99
N ASP A 11 -13.25 25.36 -12.57
CA ASP A 11 -12.35 25.30 -13.73
C ASP A 11 -11.01 24.68 -13.34
N LEU A 12 -10.49 25.05 -12.17
CA LEU A 12 -9.28 24.44 -11.59
C LEU A 12 -9.47 22.94 -11.35
N ALA A 13 -10.59 22.55 -10.74
CA ALA A 13 -10.91 21.14 -10.51
C ALA A 13 -11.04 20.36 -11.82
N GLN A 14 -11.64 20.97 -12.84
CA GLN A 14 -11.78 20.35 -14.15
C GLN A 14 -10.43 20.18 -14.84
N ALA A 15 -9.58 21.22 -14.84
CA ALA A 15 -8.22 21.16 -15.38
C ALA A 15 -7.38 20.10 -14.66
N PHE A 16 -7.44 20.06 -13.32
CA PHE A 16 -6.75 19.06 -12.50
C PHE A 16 -7.21 17.63 -12.82
N SER A 17 -8.52 17.42 -12.94
CA SER A 17 -9.09 16.10 -13.25
C SER A 17 -8.74 15.59 -14.66
N LYS A 18 -8.45 16.50 -15.61
CA LYS A 18 -8.11 16.20 -17.00
C LYS A 18 -6.60 16.11 -17.28
N MET A 19 -5.76 16.47 -16.31
CA MET A 19 -4.29 16.46 -16.47
C MET A 19 -3.78 15.08 -16.90
N GLY A 20 -2.77 14.98 -17.77
CA GLY A 20 -2.19 13.68 -18.13
C GLY A 20 -1.42 13.07 -16.95
N MET A 21 -1.66 11.80 -16.62
CA MET A 21 -0.89 11.10 -15.57
C MET A 21 0.49 10.67 -16.07
N PHE A 22 0.55 10.20 -17.32
CA PHE A 22 1.80 9.81 -17.96
C PHE A 22 2.49 11.03 -18.60
N PRO A 23 3.83 11.19 -18.47
CA PRO A 23 4.75 10.33 -17.72
C PRO A 23 4.97 10.77 -16.26
N VAL A 24 4.76 12.05 -15.94
CA VAL A 24 5.31 12.66 -14.71
C VAL A 24 4.74 12.05 -13.42
N PHE A 25 3.42 11.86 -13.35
CA PHE A 25 2.79 11.32 -12.15
C PHE A 25 3.07 9.83 -11.97
N ASP A 26 3.10 9.08 -13.07
CA ASP A 26 3.41 7.65 -13.04
C ASP A 26 4.86 7.39 -12.64
N VAL A 27 5.82 8.21 -13.09
CA VAL A 27 7.21 8.17 -12.61
C VAL A 27 7.25 8.33 -11.09
N ALA A 28 6.57 9.33 -10.54
CA ALA A 28 6.55 9.56 -9.10
C ALA A 28 5.91 8.38 -8.35
N TYR A 29 4.81 7.85 -8.86
CA TYR A 29 4.15 6.68 -8.30
C TYR A 29 5.07 5.45 -8.29
N TYR A 30 5.78 5.17 -9.38
CA TYR A 30 6.72 4.04 -9.46
C TYR A 30 7.93 4.24 -8.54
N ILE A 31 8.54 5.43 -8.52
CA ILE A 31 9.67 5.74 -7.63
C ILE A 31 9.29 5.47 -6.19
N VAL A 32 8.19 6.04 -5.71
CA VAL A 32 7.79 5.90 -4.30
C VAL A 32 7.42 4.45 -3.99
N SER A 33 6.72 3.75 -4.89
CA SER A 33 6.31 2.36 -4.66
C SER A 33 7.51 1.42 -4.58
N ILE A 34 8.50 1.57 -5.47
CA ILE A 34 9.73 0.77 -5.44
C ILE A 34 10.64 1.19 -4.28
N LEU A 35 10.62 2.47 -3.88
CA LEU A 35 11.32 2.92 -2.68
C LEU A 35 10.78 2.24 -1.42
N TYR A 36 9.46 2.07 -1.31
CA TYR A 36 8.85 1.28 -0.23
C TYR A 36 9.28 -0.18 -0.30
N LEU A 37 9.31 -0.81 -1.47
CA LEU A 37 9.86 -2.17 -1.63
C LEU A 37 11.31 -2.26 -1.14
N LYS A 38 12.15 -1.27 -1.44
CA LYS A 38 13.55 -1.25 -0.98
C LYS A 38 13.68 -1.10 0.54
N TYR A 39 12.69 -0.52 1.22
CA TYR A 39 12.67 -0.43 2.68
C TYR A 39 12.25 -1.74 3.35
N GLU A 40 11.62 -2.65 2.62
CA GLU A 40 11.24 -3.95 3.14
C GLU A 40 12.48 -4.78 3.52
N PRO A 41 12.46 -5.49 4.67
CA PRO A 41 13.59 -6.27 5.14
C PRO A 41 13.95 -7.39 4.16
N GLY A 42 15.23 -7.52 3.83
CA GLY A 42 15.72 -8.54 2.89
C GLY A 42 15.49 -8.21 1.40
N SER A 43 14.79 -7.12 1.05
CA SER A 43 14.55 -6.75 -0.35
C SER A 43 15.84 -6.54 -1.17
N VAL A 44 16.85 -5.91 -0.57
CA VAL A 44 18.17 -5.67 -1.18
C VAL A 44 18.96 -6.96 -1.36
N GLU A 45 18.77 -7.93 -0.48
CA GLU A 45 19.41 -9.24 -0.61
C GLU A 45 18.75 -10.05 -1.74
N VAL A 46 17.42 -10.04 -1.80
CA VAL A 46 16.64 -10.65 -2.89
C VAL A 46 17.03 -10.03 -4.24
N SER A 47 17.22 -8.72 -4.33
CA SER A 47 17.65 -8.10 -5.60
C SER A 47 19.01 -8.61 -6.07
N ARG A 48 19.95 -8.88 -5.15
CA ARG A 48 21.29 -9.37 -5.50
C ARG A 48 21.34 -10.87 -5.81
N LYS A 49 20.60 -11.68 -5.04
CA LYS A 49 20.59 -13.14 -5.20
C LYS A 49 19.61 -13.62 -6.27
N SER A 50 18.50 -12.91 -6.45
CA SER A 50 17.38 -13.31 -7.29
C SER A 50 16.75 -12.07 -7.96
N PRO A 51 17.46 -11.46 -8.93
CA PRO A 51 17.03 -10.19 -9.54
C PRO A 51 15.66 -10.27 -10.21
N VAL A 52 15.31 -11.42 -10.79
CA VAL A 52 13.98 -11.65 -11.40
C VAL A 52 12.87 -11.60 -10.36
N ALA A 53 13.07 -12.21 -9.19
CA ALA A 53 12.10 -12.16 -8.09
C ALA A 53 11.92 -10.73 -7.58
N SER A 54 13.01 -9.98 -7.41
CA SER A 54 12.96 -8.56 -7.03
C SER A 54 12.24 -7.69 -8.06
N TRP A 55 12.48 -7.92 -9.35
CA TRP A 55 11.77 -7.22 -10.43
C TRP A 55 10.27 -7.53 -10.39
N LEU A 56 9.89 -8.80 -10.22
CA LEU A 56 8.48 -9.17 -10.13
C LEU A 56 7.80 -8.54 -8.90
N CYS A 57 8.48 -8.49 -7.75
CA CYS A 57 7.99 -7.74 -6.58
C CYS A 57 7.78 -6.26 -6.92
N ALA A 58 8.73 -5.63 -7.62
CA ALA A 58 8.58 -4.24 -8.06
C ALA A 58 7.37 -4.05 -8.99
N MET A 59 7.12 -4.99 -9.91
CA MET A 59 5.93 -4.98 -10.76
C MET A 59 4.64 -5.10 -9.93
N LEU A 60 4.61 -5.94 -8.88
CA LEU A 60 3.47 -6.02 -7.97
C LEU A 60 3.24 -4.71 -7.21
N TYR A 61 4.29 -4.03 -6.74
CA TYR A 61 4.16 -2.71 -6.10
C TYR A 61 3.61 -1.64 -7.05
N CYS A 62 4.01 -1.68 -8.32
CA CYS A 62 3.59 -0.70 -9.33
C CYS A 62 2.18 -0.98 -9.88
N PHE A 63 1.89 -2.24 -10.20
CA PHE A 63 0.72 -2.65 -10.96
C PHE A 63 -0.28 -3.52 -10.18
N GLY A 64 -0.01 -3.84 -8.91
CA GLY A 64 -0.86 -4.71 -8.10
C GLY A 64 -2.32 -4.25 -8.00
N SER A 65 -2.57 -2.94 -8.10
CA SER A 65 -3.92 -2.37 -8.21
C SER A 65 -4.70 -2.80 -9.45
N TYR A 66 -4.02 -2.92 -10.60
CA TYR A 66 -4.64 -3.32 -11.86
C TYR A 66 -4.83 -4.83 -11.87
N ILE A 67 -3.77 -5.57 -11.55
CA ILE A 67 -3.79 -7.04 -11.41
C ILE A 67 -4.95 -7.48 -10.51
N LEU A 68 -5.07 -6.89 -9.31
CA LEU A 68 -6.11 -7.28 -8.36
C LEU A 68 -7.51 -6.85 -8.83
N ALA A 69 -7.64 -5.68 -9.46
CA ALA A 69 -8.93 -5.25 -10.01
C ALA A 69 -9.40 -6.17 -11.16
N ASP A 70 -8.49 -6.58 -12.04
CA ASP A 70 -8.80 -7.46 -13.16
C ASP A 70 -9.18 -8.86 -12.67
N ILE A 71 -8.46 -9.40 -11.68
CA ILE A 71 -8.82 -10.69 -11.03
C ILE A 71 -10.25 -10.63 -10.48
N MET A 72 -10.61 -9.54 -9.79
CA MET A 72 -11.95 -9.40 -9.19
C MET A 72 -13.07 -9.20 -10.20
N LEU A 73 -12.76 -8.62 -11.37
CA LEU A 73 -13.72 -8.42 -12.45
C LEU A 73 -13.76 -9.58 -13.45
N GLY A 74 -12.96 -10.64 -13.24
CA GLY A 74 -12.86 -11.78 -14.14
C GLY A 74 -12.09 -11.50 -15.44
N GLY A 75 -11.30 -10.42 -15.46
CA GLY A 75 -10.38 -10.08 -16.53
C GLY A 75 -9.04 -10.83 -16.43
N SER A 76 -8.16 -10.60 -17.41
CA SER A 76 -6.82 -11.16 -17.37
C SER A 76 -5.94 -10.36 -16.39
N PRO A 77 -5.30 -10.99 -15.39
CA PRO A 77 -4.41 -10.29 -14.44
C PRO A 77 -3.20 -9.63 -15.12
N VAL A 78 -2.88 -10.07 -16.34
CA VAL A 78 -1.76 -9.54 -17.12
C VAL A 78 -2.20 -8.53 -18.17
N ASP A 79 -3.49 -8.14 -18.22
CA ASP A 79 -3.99 -7.23 -19.24
C ASP A 79 -3.25 -5.88 -19.24
N TYR A 80 -2.97 -5.32 -18.06
CA TYR A 80 -2.21 -4.08 -17.97
C TYR A 80 -0.79 -4.19 -18.54
N PHE A 81 -0.22 -5.40 -18.64
CA PHE A 81 1.11 -5.63 -19.19
C PHE A 81 1.19 -5.45 -20.71
N GLN A 82 0.08 -5.22 -21.41
CA GLN A 82 0.11 -4.78 -22.81
C GLN A 82 0.75 -3.38 -22.97
N HIS A 83 0.76 -2.58 -21.90
CA HIS A 83 1.31 -1.22 -21.90
C HIS A 83 2.84 -1.22 -21.72
N ASN A 84 3.56 -1.58 -22.77
CA ASN A 84 5.02 -1.71 -22.79
C ASN A 84 5.76 -0.49 -22.22
N SER A 85 5.33 0.73 -22.55
CA SER A 85 5.95 1.97 -22.05
C SER A 85 5.93 2.09 -20.53
N HIS A 86 4.82 1.67 -19.89
CA HIS A 86 4.69 1.72 -18.43
C HIS A 86 5.57 0.66 -17.75
N ILE A 87 5.63 -0.56 -18.32
CA ILE A 87 6.50 -1.63 -17.79
C ILE A 87 7.96 -1.24 -17.92
N LEU A 88 8.38 -0.75 -19.09
CA LEU A 88 9.76 -0.31 -19.33
C LEU A 88 10.15 0.81 -18.36
N LEU A 89 9.26 1.77 -18.15
CA LEU A 89 9.48 2.86 -17.20
C LEU A 89 9.61 2.37 -15.75
N ALA A 90 8.70 1.51 -15.29
CA ALA A 90 8.77 0.92 -13.96
C ALA A 90 10.04 0.05 -13.78
N SER A 91 10.43 -0.68 -14.81
CA SER A 91 11.64 -1.52 -14.82
C SER A 91 12.92 -0.67 -14.79
N ALA A 92 12.95 0.44 -15.53
CA ALA A 92 14.06 1.38 -15.50
C ALA A 92 14.21 2.02 -14.11
N ILE A 93 13.11 2.43 -13.49
CA ILE A 93 13.11 2.98 -12.13
C ILE A 93 13.55 1.93 -11.11
N TRP A 94 13.09 0.68 -11.23
CA TRP A 94 13.56 -0.43 -10.40
C TRP A 94 15.07 -0.61 -10.53
N TYR A 95 15.58 -0.64 -11.75
CA TYR A 95 17.01 -0.79 -11.99
C TYR A 95 17.82 0.36 -11.38
N LEU A 96 17.37 1.61 -11.57
CA LEU A 96 18.02 2.79 -11.00
C LEU A 96 17.98 2.80 -9.46
N ILE A 97 16.90 2.34 -8.84
CA ILE A 97 16.80 2.31 -7.37
C ILE A 97 17.71 1.23 -6.77
N PHE A 98 17.84 0.06 -7.38
CA PHE A 98 18.60 -1.06 -6.81
C PHE A 98 20.07 -1.11 -7.24
N TYR A 99 20.40 -0.73 -8.48
CA TYR A 99 21.73 -0.97 -9.08
C TYR A 99 22.48 0.28 -9.50
N CYS A 100 21.93 1.49 -9.32
CA CYS A 100 22.64 2.73 -9.66
C CYS A 100 23.96 2.85 -8.88
N PRO A 101 25.09 3.16 -9.56
CA PRO A 101 26.39 3.29 -8.91
C PRO A 101 26.34 4.33 -7.78
N LEU A 102 27.05 4.06 -6.68
CA LEU A 102 27.09 4.90 -5.48
C LEU A 102 25.72 5.12 -4.80
N ASN A 103 24.69 4.38 -5.23
CA ASN A 103 23.30 4.52 -4.78
C ASN A 103 22.78 5.97 -4.97
N LEU A 104 23.26 6.66 -6.01
CA LEU A 104 23.01 8.09 -6.22
C LEU A 104 21.53 8.38 -6.45
N PHE A 105 20.89 7.63 -7.34
CA PHE A 105 19.46 7.81 -7.63
C PHE A 105 18.59 7.67 -6.38
N TYR A 106 18.82 6.63 -5.59
CA TYR A 106 18.16 6.43 -4.30
C TYR A 106 18.38 7.61 -3.35
N LYS A 107 19.62 8.12 -3.22
CA LYS A 107 19.92 9.28 -2.36
C LYS A 107 19.15 10.52 -2.79
N CYS A 108 19.05 10.78 -4.10
CA CYS A 108 18.28 11.90 -4.65
C CYS A 108 16.78 11.80 -4.35
N VAL A 109 16.17 10.63 -4.59
CA VAL A 109 14.71 10.46 -4.37
C VAL A 109 14.33 10.24 -2.91
N ALA A 110 15.28 9.79 -2.07
CA ALA A 110 15.09 9.64 -0.63
C ALA A 110 15.34 10.95 0.14
N PHE A 111 15.95 11.96 -0.50
CA PHE A 111 16.12 13.29 0.09
C PHE A 111 14.75 13.87 0.46
N LEU A 112 14.57 14.28 1.71
CA LEU A 112 13.25 14.54 2.30
C LEU A 112 12.39 15.52 1.46
N PRO A 113 12.86 16.71 1.04
CA PRO A 113 12.07 17.60 0.20
C PRO A 113 11.58 16.95 -1.10
N VAL A 114 12.45 16.21 -1.79
CA VAL A 114 12.11 15.50 -3.03
C VAL A 114 11.11 14.38 -2.74
N LYS A 115 11.35 13.62 -1.68
CA LYS A 115 10.46 12.54 -1.24
C LYS A 115 9.06 13.04 -0.92
N LEU A 116 8.92 14.20 -0.27
CA LEU A 116 7.60 14.79 0.04
C LEU A 116 6.82 15.14 -1.22
N VAL A 117 7.47 15.74 -2.22
CA VAL A 117 6.85 16.04 -3.53
C VAL A 117 6.41 14.74 -4.23
N LEU A 118 7.29 13.74 -4.28
CA LEU A 118 6.99 12.45 -4.90
C LEU A 118 5.82 11.73 -4.21
N VAL A 119 5.76 11.78 -2.88
CA VAL A 119 4.65 11.22 -2.09
C VAL A 119 3.34 11.95 -2.43
N ALA A 120 3.33 13.27 -2.51
CA ALA A 120 2.14 14.02 -2.90
C ALA A 120 1.64 13.62 -4.30
N LEU A 121 2.55 13.53 -5.28
CA LEU A 121 2.23 13.09 -6.63
C LEU A 121 1.68 11.66 -6.69
N LYS A 122 2.24 10.73 -5.88
CA LYS A 122 1.71 9.36 -5.75
C LYS A 122 0.24 9.35 -5.30
N GLU A 123 -0.13 10.20 -4.37
CA GLU A 123 -1.52 10.24 -3.85
C GLU A 123 -2.52 10.83 -4.86
N VAL A 124 -2.06 11.68 -5.78
CA VAL A 124 -2.84 12.13 -6.95
C VAL A 124 -3.18 10.93 -7.83
N VAL A 125 -2.18 10.10 -8.17
CA VAL A 125 -2.38 8.88 -8.96
C VAL A 125 -3.32 7.91 -8.25
N ARG A 126 -3.16 7.73 -6.93
CA ARG A 126 -4.05 6.86 -6.15
C ARG A 126 -5.51 7.29 -6.24
N THR A 127 -5.79 8.57 -6.02
CA THR A 127 -7.17 9.10 -6.09
C THR A 127 -7.79 8.86 -7.45
N ARG A 128 -7.03 9.09 -8.52
CA ARG A 128 -7.52 8.83 -9.89
C ARG A 128 -7.73 7.35 -10.17
N LYS A 129 -6.89 6.47 -9.64
CA LYS A 129 -7.08 5.00 -9.75
C LYS A 129 -8.34 4.54 -9.04
N ILE A 130 -8.65 5.08 -7.85
CA ILE A 130 -9.90 4.80 -7.13
C ILE A 130 -11.10 5.25 -7.99
N ALA A 131 -11.12 6.51 -8.42
CA ALA A 131 -12.20 7.07 -9.22
C ALA A 131 -12.38 6.35 -10.58
N ALA A 132 -11.28 5.90 -11.19
CA ALA A 132 -11.32 5.09 -12.42
C ALA A 132 -11.83 3.66 -12.14
N GLY A 133 -11.51 3.08 -10.98
CA GLY A 133 -12.00 1.76 -10.56
C GLY A 133 -13.51 1.75 -10.34
N VAL A 134 -14.02 2.70 -9.58
CA VAL A 134 -15.46 2.87 -9.34
C VAL A 134 -16.20 3.05 -10.66
N HIS A 135 -15.71 3.92 -11.53
CA HIS A 135 -16.33 4.19 -12.83
C HIS A 135 -16.29 2.97 -13.77
N HIS A 136 -15.18 2.23 -13.78
CA HIS A 136 -15.06 1.01 -14.58
C HIS A 136 -16.01 -0.09 -14.09
N ALA A 137 -16.13 -0.26 -12.76
CA ALA A 137 -17.09 -1.19 -12.18
C ALA A 137 -18.54 -0.78 -12.44
N HIS A 138 -18.85 0.52 -12.41
CA HIS A 138 -20.18 1.04 -12.74
C HIS A 138 -20.58 0.72 -14.19
N HIS A 139 -19.64 0.83 -15.13
CA HIS A 139 -19.88 0.51 -16.53
C HIS A 139 -20.20 -0.99 -16.72
N ALA A 140 -19.61 -1.88 -15.92
CA ALA A 140 -19.92 -3.30 -15.95
C ALA A 140 -21.20 -3.64 -15.15
N TYR A 141 -21.45 -2.92 -14.06
CA TYR A 141 -22.53 -3.19 -13.10
C TYR A 141 -23.18 -1.88 -12.64
N HIS A 142 -24.15 -1.37 -13.40
CA HIS A 142 -24.80 -0.06 -13.16
C HIS A 142 -25.38 0.13 -11.76
N HIS A 143 -25.91 -0.93 -11.14
CA HIS A 143 -26.47 -0.89 -9.78
C HIS A 143 -25.66 -1.73 -8.78
N GLY A 144 -24.45 -2.15 -9.15
CA GLY A 144 -23.57 -2.96 -8.33
C GLY A 144 -22.75 -2.14 -7.33
N TYR A 145 -23.39 -1.39 -6.43
CA TYR A 145 -22.71 -0.45 -5.53
C TYR A 145 -21.58 -1.11 -4.70
N PHE A 146 -21.80 -2.33 -4.21
CA PHE A 146 -20.76 -3.09 -3.51
C PHE A 146 -19.55 -3.40 -4.40
N ILE A 147 -19.81 -3.80 -5.66
CA ILE A 147 -18.75 -4.09 -6.64
C ILE A 147 -17.96 -2.81 -6.94
N MET A 148 -18.65 -1.67 -7.07
CA MET A 148 -18.02 -0.36 -7.28
C MET A 148 -17.08 0.01 -6.12
N VAL A 149 -17.53 -0.14 -4.87
CA VAL A 149 -16.71 0.12 -3.68
C VAL A 149 -15.51 -0.82 -3.64
N ILE A 150 -15.71 -2.12 -3.86
CA ILE A 150 -14.64 -3.13 -3.80
C ILE A 150 -13.57 -2.85 -4.86
N VAL A 151 -13.95 -2.60 -6.11
CA VAL A 151 -13.00 -2.32 -7.20
C VAL A 151 -12.28 -1.00 -6.97
N GLY A 152 -12.97 0.05 -6.51
CA GLY A 152 -12.35 1.32 -6.13
C GLY A 152 -11.33 1.15 -5.01
N TYR A 153 -11.71 0.42 -3.95
CA TYR A 153 -10.86 0.11 -2.79
C TYR A 153 -9.59 -0.63 -3.18
N VAL A 154 -9.72 -1.64 -4.04
CA VAL A 154 -8.62 -2.44 -4.59
C VAL A 154 -7.69 -1.61 -5.45
N LYS A 155 -8.23 -0.76 -6.34
CA LYS A 155 -7.41 0.13 -7.17
C LYS A 155 -6.64 1.16 -6.35
N GLY A 156 -7.19 1.61 -5.22
CA GLY A 156 -6.54 2.54 -4.30
C GLY A 156 -5.49 1.90 -3.39
N SER A 157 -5.78 0.73 -2.84
CA SER A 157 -4.91 0.05 -1.87
C SER A 157 -3.78 -0.74 -2.57
N GLY A 158 -4.07 -1.31 -3.74
CA GLY A 158 -3.10 -2.01 -4.58
C GLY A 158 -2.40 -3.16 -3.86
N VAL A 159 -1.07 -3.15 -3.94
CA VAL A 159 -0.21 -4.23 -3.39
C VAL A 159 -0.42 -4.46 -1.89
N ALA A 160 -0.89 -3.47 -1.13
CA ALA A 160 -1.11 -3.61 0.30
C ALA A 160 -2.08 -4.78 0.63
N LEU A 161 -3.12 -4.98 -0.19
CA LEU A 161 -4.10 -6.06 -0.01
C LEU A 161 -3.54 -7.45 -0.34
N ILE A 162 -2.50 -7.51 -1.18
CA ILE A 162 -1.81 -8.75 -1.56
C ILE A 162 -0.40 -8.82 -0.95
N SER A 163 -0.15 -8.06 0.12
CA SER A 163 1.16 -7.97 0.76
C SER A 163 1.64 -9.32 1.28
N ASN A 164 0.76 -10.19 1.77
CA ASN A 164 1.11 -11.55 2.18
C ASN A 164 1.64 -12.40 0.99
N PHE A 165 1.08 -12.23 -0.21
CA PHE A 165 1.55 -12.91 -1.42
C PHE A 165 2.86 -12.30 -1.94
N GLU A 166 3.01 -10.98 -1.85
CA GLU A 166 4.26 -10.29 -2.16
C GLU A 166 5.40 -10.76 -1.24
N GLN A 167 5.14 -10.87 0.06
CA GLN A 167 6.11 -11.38 1.04
C GLN A 167 6.48 -12.83 0.71
N LEU A 168 5.50 -13.65 0.34
CA LEU A 168 5.73 -15.04 -0.07
C LEU A 168 6.66 -15.11 -1.29
N LEU A 169 6.50 -14.21 -2.26
CA LEU A 169 7.37 -14.12 -3.43
C LEU A 169 8.83 -13.78 -3.07
N ARG A 170 9.04 -13.05 -1.96
CA ARG A 170 10.35 -12.77 -1.38
C ARG A 170 10.89 -13.88 -0.47
N GLY A 171 10.11 -14.93 -0.23
CA GLY A 171 10.45 -16.02 0.69
C GLY A 171 10.19 -15.70 2.16
N VAL A 172 9.36 -14.70 2.46
CA VAL A 172 8.94 -14.33 3.82
C VAL A 172 7.47 -14.71 4.00
N TRP A 173 7.13 -15.43 5.08
CA TRP A 173 5.74 -15.75 5.40
C TRP A 173 5.39 -15.25 6.79
N ARG A 174 4.41 -14.35 6.88
CA ARG A 174 3.89 -13.79 8.13
C ARG A 174 2.36 -13.84 8.13
N PRO A 175 1.76 -14.96 8.55
CA PRO A 175 0.30 -15.13 8.52
C PRO A 175 -0.41 -14.36 9.64
N GLU A 176 0.31 -14.01 10.70
CA GLU A 176 -0.19 -13.35 11.92
C GLU A 176 -0.83 -11.97 11.65
N THR A 177 -0.40 -11.30 10.58
CA THR A 177 -0.87 -9.95 10.23
C THR A 177 -1.27 -9.93 8.77
N ASN A 178 -2.42 -9.33 8.47
CA ASN A 178 -2.81 -8.98 7.12
C ASN A 178 -3.44 -7.58 7.09
N GLU A 179 -3.47 -7.01 5.90
CA GLU A 179 -3.88 -5.62 5.71
C GLU A 179 -5.40 -5.40 5.89
N ILE A 180 -6.18 -6.47 5.88
CA ILE A 180 -7.63 -6.44 6.15
C ILE A 180 -7.88 -6.41 7.66
N LEU A 181 -7.06 -7.14 8.43
CA LEU A 181 -7.13 -7.24 9.88
C LEU A 181 -6.63 -5.96 10.55
N ASN A 182 -5.49 -5.43 10.08
CA ASN A 182 -4.89 -4.19 10.59
C ASN A 182 -4.67 -3.20 9.44
N MET A 183 -5.74 -2.52 9.01
CA MET A 183 -5.69 -1.60 7.87
C MET A 183 -4.77 -0.40 8.14
N SER A 184 -3.76 -0.22 7.28
CA SER A 184 -2.97 1.01 7.26
C SER A 184 -3.79 2.23 6.84
N PHE A 185 -3.30 3.43 7.17
CA PHE A 185 -3.95 4.68 6.77
C PHE A 185 -4.28 4.75 5.26
N PRO A 186 -3.35 4.46 4.33
CA PRO A 186 -3.66 4.52 2.90
C PRO A 186 -4.76 3.53 2.47
N THR A 187 -4.78 2.33 3.06
CA THR A 187 -5.80 1.30 2.77
C THR A 187 -7.17 1.76 3.25
N LYS A 188 -7.26 2.25 4.48
CA LYS A 188 -8.49 2.79 5.08
C LYS A 188 -9.01 4.01 4.33
N ALA A 189 -8.12 4.95 4.00
CA ALA A 189 -8.49 6.12 3.23
C ALA A 189 -8.97 5.73 1.82
N SER A 190 -8.37 4.72 1.19
CA SER A 190 -8.82 4.21 -0.10
C SER A 190 -10.23 3.61 -0.05
N LEU A 191 -10.59 2.93 1.05
CA LEU A 191 -11.94 2.42 1.28
C LEU A 191 -12.95 3.58 1.39
N TYR A 192 -12.67 4.58 2.23
CA TYR A 192 -13.52 5.77 2.35
C TYR A 192 -13.65 6.53 1.03
N GLY A 193 -12.55 6.70 0.30
CA GLY A 193 -12.55 7.28 -1.04
C GLY A 193 -13.45 6.50 -1.99
N ALA A 194 -13.36 5.17 -2.01
CA ALA A 194 -14.21 4.33 -2.86
C ALA A 194 -15.70 4.46 -2.53
N ILE A 195 -16.05 4.55 -1.24
CA ILE A 195 -17.44 4.80 -0.81
C ILE A 195 -17.91 6.18 -1.29
N LEU A 196 -17.12 7.25 -1.09
CA LEU A 196 -17.47 8.59 -1.53
C LEU A 196 -17.65 8.69 -3.04
N PHE A 197 -16.73 8.12 -3.83
CA PHE A 197 -16.85 8.08 -5.28
C PHE A 197 -18.05 7.25 -5.75
N THR A 198 -18.39 6.15 -5.05
CA THR A 198 -19.58 5.36 -5.36
C THR A 198 -20.86 6.13 -5.07
N MET A 199 -20.94 6.82 -3.92
CA MET A 199 -22.07 7.70 -3.59
C MET A 199 -22.23 8.85 -4.59
N GLN A 200 -21.12 9.37 -5.12
CA GLN A 200 -21.13 10.38 -6.17
C GLN A 200 -21.63 9.83 -7.51
N GLU A 201 -21.23 8.62 -7.92
CA GLU A 201 -21.76 7.95 -9.11
C GLU A 201 -23.24 7.55 -8.95
N ALA A 202 -23.68 7.22 -7.73
CA ALA A 202 -25.08 6.95 -7.40
C ALA A 202 -25.97 8.21 -7.33
N HIS A 203 -25.42 9.41 -7.56
CA HIS A 203 -26.08 10.70 -7.41
C HIS A 203 -26.64 11.01 -6.00
N TRP A 204 -26.14 10.33 -4.96
CA TRP A 204 -26.51 10.61 -3.56
C TRP A 204 -25.72 11.78 -2.97
N LEU A 205 -24.55 12.07 -3.55
CA LEU A 205 -23.72 13.20 -3.15
C LEU A 205 -23.87 14.34 -4.17
N PRO A 206 -24.37 15.53 -3.78
CA PRO A 206 -24.56 16.66 -4.68
C PRO A 206 -23.24 17.42 -4.93
N VAL A 207 -22.20 16.71 -5.37
CA VAL A 207 -20.86 17.25 -5.65
C VAL A 207 -20.38 16.73 -7.00
N SER A 208 -19.77 17.60 -7.81
CA SER A 208 -19.23 17.20 -9.11
C SER A 208 -18.04 16.25 -8.94
N ARG A 209 -17.89 15.28 -9.85
CA ARG A 209 -16.77 14.30 -9.84
C ARG A 209 -15.40 14.98 -9.77
N SER A 210 -15.19 16.03 -10.56
CA SER A 210 -13.93 16.79 -10.57
C SER A 210 -13.65 17.47 -9.23
N MET A 211 -14.68 18.01 -8.57
CA MET A 211 -14.54 18.62 -7.25
C MET A 211 -14.24 17.57 -6.17
N LEU A 212 -14.87 16.41 -6.24
CA LEU A 212 -14.57 15.30 -5.32
C LEU A 212 -13.13 14.80 -5.50
N ILE A 213 -12.65 14.69 -6.74
CA ILE A 213 -11.25 14.30 -7.04
C ILE A 213 -10.27 15.28 -6.40
N ILE A 214 -10.44 16.60 -6.59
CA ILE A 214 -9.46 17.58 -6.07
C ILE A 214 -9.48 17.64 -4.54
N VAL A 215 -10.67 17.64 -3.91
CA VAL A 215 -10.81 17.68 -2.44
C VAL A 215 -10.21 16.43 -1.82
N PHE A 216 -10.55 15.24 -2.33
CA PHE A 216 -10.03 13.99 -1.81
C PHE A 216 -8.51 13.86 -2.05
N THR A 217 -8.02 14.31 -3.21
CA THR A 217 -6.57 14.32 -3.49
C THR A 217 -5.82 15.24 -2.54
N LEU A 218 -6.35 16.43 -2.25
CA LEU A 218 -5.73 17.36 -1.31
C LEU A 218 -5.68 16.76 0.10
N PHE A 219 -6.76 16.13 0.56
CA PHE A 219 -6.80 15.42 1.84
C PHE A 219 -5.76 14.30 1.90
N MET A 220 -5.67 13.46 0.88
CA MET A 220 -4.70 12.35 0.82
C MET A 220 -3.26 12.86 0.78
N ALA A 221 -2.97 13.84 -0.09
CA ALA A 221 -1.64 14.40 -0.25
C ALA A 221 -1.16 15.09 1.02
N THR A 222 -1.98 15.96 1.63
CA THR A 222 -1.63 16.66 2.87
C THR A 222 -1.40 15.69 4.03
N SER A 223 -2.30 14.73 4.23
CA SER A 223 -2.16 13.71 5.28
C SER A 223 -0.88 12.89 5.09
N LYS A 224 -0.58 12.45 3.87
CA LYS A 224 0.60 11.63 3.58
C LYS A 224 1.91 12.42 3.67
N VAL A 225 1.91 13.67 3.22
CA VAL A 225 3.06 14.58 3.39
C VAL A 225 3.33 14.80 4.87
N TRP A 226 2.29 15.07 5.66
CA TRP A 226 2.41 15.25 7.11
C TRP A 226 2.96 14.00 7.81
N MET A 227 2.38 12.83 7.53
CA MET A 227 2.86 11.55 8.09
C MET A 227 4.31 11.27 7.71
N THR A 228 4.69 11.54 6.45
CA THR A 228 6.06 11.33 5.97
C THR A 228 7.05 12.31 6.60
N ALA A 229 6.65 13.56 6.82
CA ALA A 229 7.48 14.58 7.45
C ALA A 229 7.68 14.34 8.95
N ARG A 230 6.65 13.84 9.65
CA ARG A 230 6.70 13.56 11.09
C ARG A 230 7.25 12.17 11.45
N HIS A 231 7.55 11.32 10.46
CA HIS A 231 7.85 9.90 10.66
C HIS A 231 6.81 9.16 11.52
N SER A 232 5.58 9.68 11.57
CA SER A 232 4.51 9.15 12.42
C SER A 232 3.64 8.18 11.62
N HIS A 233 3.36 7.03 12.21
CA HIS A 233 2.41 6.04 11.69
C HIS A 233 0.98 6.27 12.18
N SER A 234 0.74 7.27 13.04
CA SER A 234 -0.57 7.54 13.63
C SER A 234 -1.54 8.02 12.55
N SER A 235 -2.64 7.27 12.37
CA SER A 235 -3.66 7.63 11.40
C SER A 235 -4.56 8.75 11.95
N PRO A 236 -4.89 9.79 11.17
CA PRO A 236 -5.86 10.82 11.58
C PRO A 236 -7.26 10.24 11.82
N PHE A 237 -7.54 9.05 11.29
CA PHE A 237 -8.80 8.33 11.49
C PHE A 237 -8.88 7.56 12.81
N ALA A 238 -7.78 7.40 13.55
CA ALA A 238 -7.74 6.57 14.75
C ALA A 238 -8.73 7.04 15.83
N LEU A 239 -8.91 8.35 15.97
CA LEU A 239 -9.84 8.93 16.94
C LEU A 239 -11.31 8.63 16.58
N ILE A 240 -11.65 8.76 15.30
CA ILE A 240 -13.00 8.49 14.79
C ILE A 240 -13.31 7.00 14.87
N GLU A 241 -12.35 6.15 14.49
CA GLU A 241 -12.51 4.70 14.51
C GLU A 241 -12.65 4.15 15.92
N SER A 242 -11.86 4.62 16.89
CA SER A 242 -12.02 4.25 18.30
C SER A 242 -13.44 4.54 18.80
N TRP A 243 -13.98 5.71 18.41
CA TRP A 243 -15.34 6.10 18.75
C TRP A 243 -16.40 5.22 18.05
N ILE A 244 -16.26 4.99 16.74
CA ILE A 244 -17.20 4.15 15.97
C ILE A 244 -17.16 2.69 16.45
N CYS A 245 -15.98 2.13 16.67
CA CYS A 245 -15.81 0.77 17.17
C CYS A 245 -16.39 0.60 18.58
N HIS A 246 -16.28 1.62 19.42
CA HIS A 246 -16.94 1.63 20.72
C HIS A 246 -18.47 1.68 20.59
N VAL A 247 -19.01 2.54 19.72
CA VAL A 247 -20.47 2.72 19.56
C VAL A 247 -21.14 1.53 18.86
N LEU A 248 -20.56 1.01 17.77
CA LEU A 248 -21.17 -0.04 16.95
C LEU A 248 -20.81 -1.45 17.43
N PHE A 249 -19.57 -1.66 17.88
CA PHE A 249 -19.06 -3.00 18.22
C PHE A 249 -18.80 -3.20 19.71
N ARG A 250 -19.07 -2.18 20.55
CA ARG A 250 -18.94 -2.22 22.02
C ARG A 250 -17.57 -2.73 22.48
N SER A 251 -16.50 -2.31 21.80
CA SER A 251 -15.13 -2.58 22.26
C SER A 251 -14.86 -1.80 23.55
N PRO A 252 -14.23 -2.40 24.58
CA PRO A 252 -13.83 -1.64 25.77
C PRO A 252 -12.87 -0.52 25.37
N LEU A 253 -13.08 0.66 25.96
CA LEU A 253 -12.28 1.86 25.74
C LEU A 253 -10.84 1.59 26.22
N GLY A 254 -9.96 1.18 25.30
CA GLY A 254 -8.54 1.03 25.57
C GLY A 254 -7.90 2.40 25.79
N GLY A 255 -7.77 2.76 27.06
CA GLY A 255 -7.09 3.96 27.51
C GLY A 255 -5.61 4.00 27.10
N SER A 256 -5.13 5.23 27.09
CA SER A 256 -3.75 5.69 27.21
C SER A 256 -2.68 4.62 27.45
N GLU A 257 -1.63 4.71 26.64
CA GLU A 257 -0.24 4.40 26.97
C GLU A 257 0.00 4.10 28.48
N GLU A 258 0.06 2.82 28.85
CA GLU A 258 0.84 2.41 30.01
C GLU A 258 2.13 1.77 29.52
N ALA A 259 3.21 2.44 29.89
CA ALA A 259 4.57 2.04 29.68
C ALA A 259 4.80 0.64 30.27
N HIS A 260 5.26 -0.29 29.43
CA HIS A 260 6.09 -1.39 29.90
C HIS A 260 7.46 -0.82 30.29
N HIS A 261 7.48 -0.08 31.40
CA HIS A 261 8.68 0.11 32.19
C HIS A 261 9.03 -1.23 32.83
N HIS A 262 10.15 -1.79 32.41
CA HIS A 262 10.90 -2.77 33.17
C HIS A 262 11.05 -2.32 34.63
N PRO A 263 10.72 -3.16 35.63
CA PRO A 263 11.34 -3.06 36.94
C PRO A 263 12.68 -3.82 36.94
N PRO A 264 13.65 -3.38 37.75
CA PRO A 264 15.05 -3.77 37.66
C PRO A 264 15.34 -5.16 38.27
N ALA A 265 16.49 -5.70 37.88
CA ALA A 265 17.04 -6.96 38.36
C ALA A 265 17.20 -7.03 39.89
N ALA A 266 16.84 -8.18 40.47
CA ALA A 266 17.30 -8.61 41.78
C ALA A 266 17.56 -10.12 41.80
N SER A 267 18.85 -10.47 41.90
CA SER A 267 19.46 -11.64 42.56
C SER A 267 18.85 -13.04 42.41
N ALA A 268 19.67 -13.96 41.87
CA ALA A 268 19.54 -15.41 41.99
C ALA A 268 19.52 -15.90 43.47
N PRO A 269 19.04 -17.14 43.72
CA PRO A 269 20.00 -18.23 43.87
C PRO A 269 19.58 -19.62 43.31
N SER A 270 20.57 -20.29 42.71
CA SER A 270 20.91 -21.73 42.67
C SER A 270 19.84 -22.85 42.66
N SER A 271 19.84 -23.68 41.61
CA SER A 271 20.11 -25.15 41.65
C SER A 271 19.93 -25.77 40.24
N LEU A 272 21.01 -26.22 39.58
CA LEU A 272 21.46 -27.62 39.46
C LEU A 272 20.40 -28.64 38.98
N LYS A 273 20.38 -28.97 37.68
CA LYS A 273 20.69 -30.31 37.08
C LYS A 273 20.01 -30.59 35.71
N SER A 274 20.87 -30.85 34.72
CA SER A 274 20.94 -32.05 33.85
C SER A 274 20.02 -32.24 32.62
N LYS A 275 20.70 -32.65 31.52
CA LYS A 275 20.25 -33.31 30.27
C LYS A 275 19.48 -32.43 29.28
N GLU A 276 19.98 -32.00 28.12
CA GLU A 276 20.84 -32.67 27.11
C GLU A 276 20.43 -34.12 26.83
N GLU A 277 19.34 -34.28 26.08
CA GLU A 277 19.00 -35.48 25.29
C GLU A 277 17.79 -35.16 24.42
N LEU A 278 18.00 -34.72 23.16
CA LEU A 278 17.07 -34.85 22.03
C LEU A 278 17.75 -34.36 20.73
N SER A 279 18.91 -34.93 20.43
CA SER A 279 19.52 -34.88 19.10
C SER A 279 20.25 -36.19 18.90
N GLU A 280 19.59 -37.17 18.29
CA GLU A 280 20.17 -38.20 17.42
C GLU A 280 19.17 -39.36 17.28
N GLY A 281 18.50 -39.45 16.13
CA GLY A 281 17.52 -40.52 15.95
C GLY A 281 16.90 -40.64 14.56
N ALA A 282 17.60 -40.25 13.49
CA ALA A 282 17.12 -40.55 12.12
C ALA A 282 18.23 -40.43 11.07
N ARG A 283 19.27 -41.27 11.11
CA ARG A 283 20.03 -41.59 9.89
C ARG A 283 20.86 -42.86 10.04
N LYS A 284 20.73 -43.73 9.03
CA LYS A 284 21.54 -44.92 8.70
C LYS A 284 21.04 -46.27 9.23
N ARG A 285 20.20 -46.93 8.43
CA ARG A 285 20.26 -48.38 8.21
C ARG A 285 20.34 -48.67 6.71
N LYS A 286 21.54 -48.91 6.21
CA LYS A 286 21.79 -49.71 5.00
C LYS A 286 23.09 -50.52 5.16
N ALA A 287 22.89 -51.84 5.11
CA ALA A 287 23.69 -52.85 4.42
C ALA A 287 24.98 -53.43 5.04
N LYS A 288 25.08 -54.77 4.84
CA LYS A 288 26.21 -55.72 4.86
C LYS A 288 26.61 -56.32 6.23
N LYS A 289 26.87 -57.63 6.38
CA LYS A 289 26.96 -58.79 5.46
C LYS A 289 27.11 -60.10 6.30
N ALA A 290 26.73 -61.24 5.70
CA ALA A 290 27.24 -62.62 5.89
C ALA A 290 27.06 -63.30 7.26
N GLU A 291 26.25 -64.36 7.32
CA GLU A 291 26.64 -65.75 7.01
C GLU A 291 25.41 -66.50 6.46
#